data_AF-A0A954INI9-F1
#
_entry.id   AF-A0A954INI9-F1
#
_cell.length_a   1.000
_cell.length_b   1.000
_cell.length_c   1.000
_cell.angle_alpha   90.00
_cell.angle_beta   90.00
_cell.angle_gamma   90.00
#
_symmetry.space_group_name_H-M   'P 1'
#
loop_
_entity.id
_entity.type
_entity.pdbx_description
1 polymer ?
#
loop_
_entity_poly.entity_id
_entity_poly.type
_entity_poly.pdbx_seq_one_letter_code
_entity_poly.pdbx_strand_id
1 'polypeptide(L)'
;RPTEGRPRTIHVLHRGNLSQPQEEAFPGRIPTHVNDVPLFELAATAPESERRAALARWITRPDHPLTWRSIVNRIWQYHFGRAIVDSPNDFGRMGARPTHPELLDWLADEFRSTQSFKHLHRLMVLSATYRQSSAADESTSLKSAESSAAMIDAENHFLSHMNRRRLSAEEVRDSMLLISGRLDLKMGGPGFYLFELERPEHS
;
A
#
# COMPACT_ATOMS: atom_id res chain seq x y z
N ARG A 1 -21.30 -15.45 19.47
CA ARG A 1 -21.90 -14.47 20.40
C ARG A 1 -21.05 -13.21 20.37
N PRO A 2 -21.65 -12.01 20.37
CA PRO A 2 -20.93 -10.74 20.55
C PRO A 2 -20.11 -10.80 21.84
N THR A 3 -18.90 -10.27 21.81
CA THR A 3 -17.97 -10.32 22.95
C THR A 3 -18.16 -9.17 23.93
N GLU A 4 -19.06 -8.22 23.64
CA GLU A 4 -19.30 -7.01 24.46
C GLU A 4 -18.00 -6.28 24.84
N GLY A 5 -16.98 -6.32 23.96
CA GLY A 5 -15.68 -5.70 24.18
C GLY A 5 -14.73 -6.48 25.08
N ARG A 6 -15.09 -7.69 25.53
CA ARG A 6 -14.19 -8.60 26.26
C ARG A 6 -13.30 -9.38 25.28
N PRO A 7 -11.97 -9.31 25.40
CA PRO A 7 -11.07 -10.10 24.58
C PRO A 7 -11.37 -11.60 24.73
N ARG A 8 -11.35 -12.33 23.61
CA ARG A 8 -11.39 -13.79 23.68
C ARG A 8 -10.02 -14.31 24.11
N THR A 9 -10.01 -15.32 24.96
CA THR A 9 -8.80 -16.09 25.24
C THR A 9 -8.32 -16.76 23.95
N ILE A 10 -7.10 -16.44 23.54
CA ILE A 10 -6.43 -17.05 22.39
C ILE A 10 -5.24 -17.82 22.94
N HIS A 11 -5.02 -19.03 22.44
CA HIS A 11 -3.85 -19.83 22.79
C HIS A 11 -2.87 -19.86 21.62
N VAL A 12 -1.58 -19.91 21.92
CA VAL A 12 -0.56 -20.19 20.92
C VAL A 12 -0.76 -21.63 20.46
N LEU A 13 -0.82 -21.85 19.15
CA LEU A 13 -1.02 -23.18 18.59
C LEU A 13 0.32 -23.81 18.23
N HIS A 14 0.54 -25.07 18.64
CA HIS A 14 1.72 -25.80 18.21
C HIS A 14 1.68 -26.01 16.70
N ARG A 15 2.57 -25.31 15.97
CA ARG A 15 2.65 -25.32 14.50
C ARG A 15 1.31 -25.00 13.79
N GLY A 16 0.46 -24.19 14.40
CA GLY A 16 -0.84 -23.82 13.83
C GLY A 16 -1.92 -24.91 13.91
N ASN A 17 -1.69 -26.02 14.62
CA ASN A 17 -2.69 -27.07 14.80
C ASN A 17 -3.74 -26.64 15.84
N LEU A 18 -5.00 -26.52 15.41
CA LEU A 18 -6.14 -26.12 16.24
C LEU A 18 -6.40 -27.09 17.41
N SER A 19 -6.05 -28.36 17.26
CA SER A 19 -6.25 -29.39 18.29
C SER A 19 -5.13 -29.42 19.35
N GLN A 20 -4.07 -28.62 19.19
CA GLN A 20 -2.93 -28.56 20.10
C GLN A 20 -2.71 -27.13 20.62
N PRO A 21 -3.65 -26.58 21.41
CA PRO A 21 -3.44 -25.32 22.10
C PRO A 21 -2.33 -25.45 23.15
N GLN A 22 -1.45 -24.45 23.21
CA GLN A 22 -0.42 -24.29 24.23
C GLN A 22 -0.79 -23.14 25.18
N GLU A 23 0.18 -22.33 25.59
CA GLU A 23 0.00 -21.21 26.51
C GLU A 23 -0.94 -20.13 25.97
N GLU A 24 -1.60 -19.42 26.87
CA GLU A 24 -2.43 -18.26 26.51
C GLU A 24 -1.57 -17.16 25.88
N ALA A 25 -2.03 -16.61 24.77
CA ALA A 25 -1.39 -15.52 24.08
C ALA A 25 -1.67 -14.20 24.81
N PHE A 26 -0.59 -13.55 25.25
CA PHE A 26 -0.67 -12.23 25.86
C PHE A 26 -0.70 -11.10 24.81
N PRO A 27 -1.31 -9.94 25.13
CA PRO A 27 -1.27 -8.78 24.26
C PRO A 27 0.17 -8.25 24.16
N GLY A 28 0.86 -8.64 23.10
CA GLY A 28 2.24 -8.27 22.83
C GLY A 28 2.43 -7.59 21.48
N ARG A 29 3.65 -7.12 21.25
CA ARG A 29 4.10 -6.53 20.00
C ARG A 29 5.34 -7.26 19.49
N ILE A 30 5.54 -7.25 18.19
CA ILE A 30 6.75 -7.81 17.58
C ILE A 30 7.89 -6.82 17.83
N PRO A 31 9.04 -7.24 18.41
CA PRO A 31 10.19 -6.35 18.57
C PRO A 31 10.65 -5.81 17.22
N THR A 32 10.67 -4.49 17.07
CA THR A 32 11.17 -3.82 15.86
C THR A 32 12.61 -3.35 16.01
N HIS A 33 13.06 -3.15 17.24
CA HIS A 33 14.41 -2.76 17.62
C HIS A 33 14.98 -3.76 18.64
N VAL A 34 16.31 -3.83 18.74
CA VAL A 34 17.02 -4.77 19.63
C VAL A 34 16.61 -4.63 21.10
N ASN A 35 16.20 -3.43 21.52
CA ASN A 35 15.81 -3.13 22.90
C ASN A 35 14.28 -3.02 23.10
N ASP A 36 13.46 -3.37 22.10
CA ASP A 36 12.01 -3.30 22.25
C ASP A 36 11.51 -4.45 23.14
N VAL A 37 10.83 -4.08 24.23
CA VAL A 37 10.12 -5.05 25.07
C VAL A 37 8.87 -5.54 24.30
N PRO A 38 8.66 -6.85 24.13
CA PRO A 38 7.57 -7.42 23.31
C PRO A 38 6.17 -7.34 23.96
N LEU A 39 5.98 -6.45 24.92
CA LEU A 39 4.74 -6.32 25.69
C LEU A 39 4.17 -4.92 25.53
N PHE A 40 2.84 -4.83 25.51
CA PHE A 40 2.15 -3.56 25.73
C PHE A 40 2.06 -3.28 27.23
N GLU A 41 2.17 -2.03 27.62
CA GLU A 41 1.87 -1.56 28.99
C GLU A 41 0.35 -1.54 29.19
N LEU A 42 -0.26 -2.72 29.29
CA LEU A 42 -1.70 -2.92 29.47
C LEU A 42 -1.95 -3.94 30.58
N ALA A 43 -3.01 -3.73 31.35
CA ALA A 43 -3.50 -4.76 32.26
C ALA A 43 -3.98 -5.99 31.47
N ALA A 44 -3.78 -7.18 32.03
CA ALA A 44 -4.29 -8.42 31.43
C ALA A 44 -5.82 -8.43 31.27
N THR A 45 -6.54 -7.58 32.01
CA THR A 45 -7.99 -7.40 31.95
C THR A 45 -8.44 -6.25 31.04
N ALA A 46 -7.51 -5.57 30.35
CA ALA A 46 -7.83 -4.42 29.50
C ALA A 46 -8.85 -4.81 28.40
N PRO A 47 -9.87 -3.97 28.16
CA PRO A 47 -10.90 -4.22 27.16
C PRO A 47 -10.31 -4.24 25.74
N GLU A 48 -11.07 -4.82 24.80
CA GLU A 48 -10.63 -4.98 23.41
C GLU A 48 -10.31 -3.63 22.72
N SER A 49 -11.07 -2.58 23.04
CA SER A 49 -10.86 -1.23 22.53
C SER A 49 -9.48 -0.66 22.90
N GLU A 50 -9.07 -0.81 24.16
CA GLU A 50 -7.76 -0.35 24.64
C GLU A 50 -6.61 -1.13 24.00
N ARG A 51 -6.77 -2.45 23.82
CA ARG A 51 -5.79 -3.29 23.13
C ARG A 51 -5.61 -2.88 21.66
N ARG A 52 -6.73 -2.64 20.96
CA ARG A 52 -6.70 -2.14 19.56
C ARG A 52 -6.06 -0.75 19.48
N ALA A 53 -6.35 0.13 20.43
CA ALA A 53 -5.75 1.46 20.47
C ALA A 53 -4.23 1.39 20.75
N ALA A 54 -3.78 0.49 21.63
CA ALA A 54 -2.36 0.27 21.88
C ALA A 54 -1.63 -0.27 20.64
N LEU A 55 -2.23 -1.24 19.94
CA LEU A 55 -1.70 -1.75 18.68
C LEU A 55 -1.63 -0.63 17.63
N ALA A 56 -2.68 0.16 17.47
CA ALA A 56 -2.71 1.27 16.52
C ALA A 56 -1.60 2.29 16.81
N ARG A 57 -1.43 2.71 18.08
CA ARG A 57 -0.35 3.62 18.50
C ARG A 57 1.04 3.05 18.25
N TRP A 58 1.20 1.74 18.39
CA TRP A 58 2.49 1.10 18.11
C TRP A 58 2.78 1.06 16.60
N ILE A 59 1.81 0.65 15.78
CA ILE A 59 1.97 0.62 14.31
C ILE A 59 2.27 2.03 13.77
N THR A 60 1.62 3.06 14.30
CA THR A 60 1.77 4.46 13.84
C THR A 60 2.86 5.24 14.58
N ARG A 61 3.71 4.58 15.38
CA ARG A 61 4.79 5.26 16.11
C ARG A 61 5.76 5.90 15.10
N PRO A 62 6.25 7.15 15.33
CA PRO A 62 7.11 7.83 14.35
C PRO A 62 8.39 7.07 13.99
N ASP A 63 8.99 6.37 14.96
CA ASP A 63 10.20 5.56 14.79
C ASP A 63 9.91 4.11 14.35
N HIS A 64 8.66 3.77 14.00
CA HIS A 64 8.33 2.43 13.53
C HIS A 64 9.00 2.19 12.16
N PRO A 65 9.87 1.18 12.01
CA PRO A 65 10.75 1.08 10.84
C PRO A 65 10.01 0.73 9.53
N LEU A 66 8.87 0.03 9.62
CA LEU A 66 8.18 -0.51 8.45
C LEU A 66 6.96 0.27 7.98
N THR A 67 6.11 0.77 8.89
CA THR A 67 4.81 1.38 8.56
C THR A 67 4.91 2.45 7.49
N TRP A 68 5.80 3.42 7.68
CA TRP A 68 5.96 4.57 6.78
C TRP A 68 6.50 4.15 5.40
N ARG A 69 7.48 3.25 5.36
CA ARG A 69 8.02 2.69 4.11
C ARG A 69 6.99 1.84 3.38
N SER A 70 6.24 1.02 4.11
CA SER A 70 5.23 0.11 3.56
C SER A 70 4.09 0.87 2.89
N ILE A 71 3.51 1.87 3.55
CA ILE A 71 2.40 2.65 2.98
C ILE A 71 2.85 3.48 1.78
N VAL A 72 4.02 4.11 1.84
CA VAL A 72 4.58 4.88 0.73
C VAL A 72 4.87 3.98 -0.47
N ASN A 73 5.46 2.81 -0.25
CA ASN A 73 5.74 1.85 -1.31
C ASN A 73 4.45 1.35 -2.00
N ARG A 74 3.38 1.14 -1.22
CA ARG A 74 2.07 0.80 -1.77
C ARG A 74 1.52 1.94 -2.64
N ILE A 75 1.58 3.19 -2.16
CA ILE A 75 1.10 4.34 -2.93
C ILE A 75 1.92 4.56 -4.19
N TRP A 76 3.23 4.38 -4.09
CA TRP A 76 4.14 4.41 -5.23
C TRP A 76 3.72 3.37 -6.28
N GLN A 77 3.48 2.12 -5.85
CA GLN A 77 3.02 1.06 -6.73
C GLN A 77 1.73 1.42 -7.49
N TYR A 78 0.77 2.08 -6.83
CA TYR A 78 -0.46 2.51 -7.50
C TYR A 78 -0.21 3.54 -8.61
N HIS A 79 0.78 4.44 -8.44
CA HIS A 79 1.08 5.47 -9.43
C HIS A 79 2.00 4.99 -10.55
N PHE A 80 3.00 4.17 -10.23
CA PHE A 80 4.05 3.74 -11.16
C PHE A 80 3.87 2.30 -11.68
N GLY A 81 2.84 1.59 -11.21
CA GLY A 81 2.55 0.19 -11.56
C GLY A 81 3.45 -0.84 -10.87
N ARG A 82 4.68 -0.45 -10.54
CA ARG A 82 5.67 -1.25 -9.81
C ARG A 82 6.10 -0.55 -8.54
N ALA A 83 6.31 -1.32 -7.48
CA ALA A 83 6.76 -0.82 -6.18
C ALA A 83 8.28 -0.58 -6.17
N ILE A 84 8.78 0.28 -5.28
CA ILE A 84 10.24 0.45 -5.06
C ILE A 84 10.82 -0.83 -4.45
N VAL A 85 10.09 -1.42 -3.50
CA VAL A 85 10.29 -2.79 -3.00
C VAL A 85 9.24 -3.66 -3.67
N ASP A 86 9.67 -4.50 -4.62
CA ASP A 86 8.79 -5.29 -5.48
C ASP A 86 7.94 -6.33 -4.74
N SER A 87 8.27 -6.59 -3.47
CA SER A 87 7.48 -7.39 -2.53
C SER A 87 6.68 -6.49 -1.56
N PRO A 88 5.55 -5.87 -1.97
CA PRO A 88 4.87 -4.86 -1.17
C PRO A 88 4.30 -5.39 0.17
N ASN A 89 4.11 -6.70 0.30
CA ASN A 89 3.63 -7.32 1.54
C ASN A 89 4.77 -7.84 2.44
N ASP A 90 5.99 -7.94 1.91
CA ASP A 90 7.13 -8.52 2.62
C ASP A 90 8.27 -7.51 2.66
N PHE A 91 8.33 -6.74 3.74
CA PHE A 91 9.46 -5.86 4.04
C PHE A 91 10.44 -6.58 4.97
N GLY A 92 11.72 -6.55 4.64
CA GLY A 92 12.79 -7.13 5.45
C GLY A 92 13.52 -8.26 4.73
N ARG A 93 14.04 -9.23 5.50
CA ARG A 93 14.98 -10.25 4.98
C ARG A 93 14.38 -11.18 3.93
N MET A 94 13.06 -11.41 3.98
CA MET A 94 12.37 -12.25 3.00
C MET A 94 11.82 -11.46 1.80
N GLY A 95 11.92 -10.13 1.85
CA GLY A 95 11.48 -9.25 0.77
C GLY A 95 12.57 -8.97 -0.27
N ALA A 96 12.13 -8.40 -1.39
CA ALA A 96 13.02 -7.81 -2.39
C ALA A 96 13.79 -6.62 -1.78
N ARG A 97 14.97 -6.34 -2.33
CA ARG A 97 15.70 -5.11 -1.98
C ARG A 97 15.06 -3.91 -2.69
N PRO A 98 15.02 -2.73 -2.05
CA PRO A 98 14.54 -1.53 -2.71
C PRO A 98 15.43 -1.17 -3.90
N THR A 99 14.82 -0.82 -5.03
CA THR A 99 15.56 -0.28 -6.19
C THR A 99 16.17 1.08 -5.88
N HIS A 100 15.45 1.91 -5.11
CA HIS A 100 15.83 3.26 -4.72
C HIS A 100 15.68 3.46 -3.20
N PRO A 101 16.64 2.96 -2.38
CA PRO A 101 16.53 2.99 -0.92
C PRO A 101 16.42 4.40 -0.35
N GLU A 102 17.24 5.34 -0.85
CA GLU A 102 17.24 6.73 -0.37
C GLU A 102 15.92 7.45 -0.69
N LEU A 103 15.35 7.19 -1.86
CA LEU A 103 14.04 7.75 -2.24
C LEU A 103 12.92 7.20 -1.35
N LEU A 104 12.93 5.90 -1.07
CA LEU A 104 11.95 5.27 -0.19
C LEU A 104 12.03 5.87 1.21
N ASP A 105 13.24 6.04 1.74
CA ASP A 105 13.46 6.62 3.06
C ASP A 105 13.01 8.07 3.12
N TRP A 106 13.33 8.88 2.11
CA TRP A 106 12.91 10.27 2.02
C TRP A 106 11.39 10.41 1.93
N LEU A 107 10.74 9.64 1.06
CA LEU A 107 9.27 9.66 0.94
C LEU A 107 8.58 9.17 2.23
N ALA A 108 9.15 8.16 2.90
CA ALA A 108 8.65 7.68 4.18
C ALA A 108 8.76 8.77 5.26
N ASP A 109 9.85 9.53 5.28
CA ASP A 109 10.04 10.64 6.20
C ASP A 109 9.05 11.80 5.95
N GLU A 110 8.87 12.16 4.69
CA GLU A 110 7.93 13.19 4.24
C GLU A 110 6.47 12.81 4.56
N PHE A 111 6.10 11.56 4.35
CA PHE A 111 4.75 11.09 4.69
C PHE A 111 4.54 11.01 6.20
N ARG A 112 5.58 10.61 6.96
CA ARG A 112 5.52 10.56 8.42
C ARG A 112 5.29 11.94 9.04
N SER A 113 5.90 12.99 8.49
CA SER A 113 5.76 14.37 8.98
C SER A 113 4.40 14.98 8.61
N THR A 114 3.90 14.70 7.41
CA THR A 114 2.68 15.33 6.87
C THR A 114 1.41 14.53 7.15
N GLN A 115 1.52 13.20 7.21
CA GLN A 115 0.42 12.21 7.31
C GLN A 115 -0.74 12.48 6.34
N SER A 116 -0.44 13.10 5.19
CA SER A 116 -1.43 13.54 4.23
C SER A 116 -1.27 12.78 2.93
N PHE A 117 -2.20 11.87 2.65
CA PHE A 117 -2.22 11.14 1.38
C PHE A 117 -2.31 12.08 0.18
N LYS A 118 -3.08 13.17 0.31
CA LYS A 118 -3.19 14.19 -0.75
C LYS A 118 -1.85 14.85 -1.05
N HIS A 119 -1.08 15.17 -0.01
CA HIS A 119 0.27 15.73 -0.18
C HIS A 119 1.20 14.74 -0.89
N LEU A 120 1.24 13.50 -0.42
CA LEU A 120 2.08 12.45 -0.99
C LEU A 120 1.71 12.16 -2.46
N HIS A 121 0.42 12.05 -2.77
CA HIS A 121 -0.04 11.90 -4.15
C HIS A 121 0.41 13.07 -5.02
N ARG A 122 0.20 14.32 -4.55
CA ARG A 122 0.62 15.52 -5.28
C ARG A 122 2.12 15.49 -5.56
N LEU A 123 2.94 15.14 -4.57
CA LEU A 123 4.38 15.07 -4.69
C LEU A 123 4.79 14.06 -5.78
N MET A 124 4.18 12.87 -5.78
CA MET A 124 4.46 11.84 -6.78
C MET A 124 4.01 12.27 -8.19
N VAL A 125 2.76 12.71 -8.36
CA VAL A 125 2.22 13.05 -9.70
C VAL A 125 2.83 14.32 -10.30
N LEU A 126 3.39 15.20 -9.46
CA LEU A 126 4.13 16.38 -9.91
C LEU A 126 5.65 16.13 -10.04
N SER A 127 6.13 14.90 -9.84
CA SER A 127 7.53 14.58 -10.08
C SER A 127 7.86 14.59 -11.58
N ALA A 128 9.14 14.83 -11.92
CA ALA A 128 9.61 14.69 -13.30
C ALA A 128 9.45 13.24 -13.79
N THR A 129 9.70 12.26 -12.91
CA THR A 129 9.58 10.82 -13.19
C THR A 129 8.15 10.44 -13.59
N TYR A 130 7.13 10.89 -12.86
CA TYR A 130 5.73 10.58 -13.19
C TYR A 130 5.28 11.20 -14.52
N ARG A 131 5.83 12.37 -14.89
CA ARG A 131 5.51 13.08 -16.14
C ARG A 131 6.32 12.61 -17.35
N GLN A 132 7.15 11.58 -17.21
CA GLN A 132 7.87 11.02 -18.35
C GLN A 132 6.88 10.44 -19.39
N SER A 133 7.30 10.44 -20.65
CA SER A 133 6.53 9.79 -21.72
C SER A 133 6.55 8.26 -21.56
N SER A 134 5.44 7.60 -21.90
CA SER A 134 5.38 6.14 -22.10
C SER A 134 5.74 5.71 -23.53
N ALA A 135 5.86 6.66 -24.45
CA ALA A 135 6.53 6.41 -25.72
C ALA A 135 8.02 6.37 -25.43
N ALA A 136 8.56 5.17 -25.15
CA ALA A 136 9.97 4.92 -25.40
C ALA A 136 10.18 5.28 -26.86
N ASP A 137 10.93 6.36 -27.14
CA ASP A 137 11.05 7.03 -28.45
C ASP A 137 10.61 6.15 -29.63
N GLU A 138 9.54 6.50 -30.33
CA GLU A 138 9.09 5.74 -31.51
C GLU A 138 10.09 5.82 -32.67
N SER A 139 10.97 6.84 -32.70
CA SER A 139 12.14 6.88 -33.59
C SER A 139 13.19 5.83 -33.26
N THR A 140 13.17 5.36 -32.02
CA THR A 140 14.06 4.32 -31.52
C THR A 140 13.30 2.98 -31.53
N SER A 141 11.99 2.89 -31.32
CA SER A 141 11.21 1.63 -31.23
C SER A 141 11.30 0.68 -32.44
N LEU A 142 11.57 1.19 -33.65
CA LEU A 142 11.83 0.36 -34.85
C LEU A 142 13.34 0.11 -35.10
N LYS A 143 14.21 0.69 -34.29
CA LYS A 143 15.68 0.50 -34.24
C LYS A 143 16.21 0.08 -32.84
N SER A 144 15.36 -0.13 -31.83
CA SER A 144 15.72 -0.16 -30.40
C SER A 144 15.53 -1.53 -29.76
N ALA A 145 15.95 -2.58 -30.45
CA ALA A 145 16.66 -3.61 -29.70
C ALA A 145 17.97 -3.04 -29.09
N GLU A 146 18.39 -1.83 -29.51
CA GLU A 146 19.66 -1.16 -29.21
C GLU A 146 19.50 0.24 -28.56
N SER A 147 18.34 0.57 -27.94
CA SER A 147 18.32 1.70 -27.01
C SER A 147 19.14 1.31 -25.80
N SER A 148 20.26 2.01 -25.54
CA SER A 148 21.18 1.76 -24.42
C SER A 148 20.45 1.52 -23.08
N ALA A 149 19.34 2.20 -22.83
CA ALA A 149 18.51 2.00 -21.64
C ALA A 149 17.87 0.60 -21.54
N ALA A 150 17.33 0.03 -22.63
CA ALA A 150 16.72 -1.29 -22.62
C ALA A 150 17.75 -2.42 -22.52
N MET A 151 18.98 -2.20 -23.04
CA MET A 151 20.10 -3.11 -22.84
C MET A 151 20.61 -3.11 -21.39
N ILE A 152 20.52 -1.97 -20.70
CA ILE A 152 20.95 -1.83 -19.31
C ILE A 152 19.87 -2.32 -18.33
N ASP A 153 18.60 -1.99 -18.60
CA ASP A 153 17.47 -2.23 -17.70
C ASP A 153 16.17 -2.45 -18.49
N ALA A 154 15.99 -3.67 -18.99
CA ALA A 154 14.80 -4.06 -19.75
C ALA A 154 13.50 -3.98 -18.93
N GLU A 155 13.57 -4.12 -17.61
CA GLU A 155 12.42 -4.06 -16.71
C GLU A 155 12.08 -2.63 -16.25
N ASN A 156 12.88 -1.64 -16.67
CA ASN A 156 12.72 -0.22 -16.34
C ASN A 156 12.64 0.04 -14.82
N HIS A 157 13.43 -0.69 -14.03
CA HIS A 157 13.64 -0.43 -12.61
C HIS A 157 14.05 1.01 -12.33
N PHE A 158 14.92 1.58 -13.15
CA PHE A 158 15.46 2.93 -12.99
C PHE A 158 14.55 4.05 -13.53
N LEU A 159 13.36 3.71 -14.03
CA LEU A 159 12.33 4.67 -14.45
C LEU A 159 12.88 5.69 -15.47
N SER A 160 13.43 5.14 -16.55
CA SER A 160 13.88 5.92 -17.71
C SER A 160 12.72 6.50 -18.53
N HIS A 161 11.57 5.83 -18.46
CA HIS A 161 10.32 6.20 -19.12
C HIS A 161 9.13 5.77 -18.24
N MET A 162 7.93 6.29 -18.54
CA MET A 162 6.74 5.93 -17.77
C MET A 162 6.20 4.57 -18.20
N ASN A 163 5.99 3.66 -17.23
CA ASN A 163 5.48 2.33 -17.49
C ASN A 163 4.05 2.37 -18.02
N ARG A 164 3.78 1.55 -19.04
CA ARG A 164 2.40 1.34 -19.52
C ARG A 164 1.64 0.53 -18.49
N ARG A 165 0.46 1.03 -18.09
CA ARG A 165 -0.43 0.33 -17.16
C ARG A 165 -1.75 -0.01 -17.82
N ARG A 166 -2.37 -1.09 -17.35
CA ARG A 166 -3.74 -1.42 -17.72
C ARG A 166 -4.68 -0.42 -17.05
N LEU A 167 -5.66 0.05 -17.81
CA LEU A 167 -6.74 0.89 -17.28
C LEU A 167 -7.78 0.03 -16.54
N SER A 168 -8.32 0.55 -15.45
CA SER A 168 -9.46 -0.04 -14.75
C SER A 168 -10.75 0.12 -15.57
N ALA A 169 -11.81 -0.60 -15.20
CA ALA A 169 -13.09 -0.50 -15.89
C ALA A 169 -13.68 0.92 -15.80
N GLU A 170 -13.50 1.57 -14.66
CA GLU A 170 -13.91 2.95 -14.38
C GLU A 170 -13.14 3.94 -15.25
N GLU A 171 -11.81 3.79 -15.35
CA GLU A 171 -10.97 4.66 -16.18
C GLU A 171 -11.31 4.53 -17.67
N VAL A 172 -11.58 3.31 -18.15
CA VAL A 172 -12.02 3.07 -19.53
C VAL A 172 -13.37 3.75 -19.80
N ARG A 173 -14.32 3.58 -18.89
CA ARG A 173 -15.64 4.21 -18.98
C ARG A 173 -15.54 5.74 -18.99
N ASP A 174 -14.79 6.32 -18.06
CA ASP A 174 -14.61 7.77 -17.96
C ASP A 174 -13.93 8.33 -19.21
N SER A 175 -12.99 7.58 -19.79
CA SER A 175 -12.38 7.92 -21.08
C SER A 175 -13.42 7.95 -22.20
N MET A 176 -14.32 6.97 -22.28
CA MET A 176 -15.41 6.97 -23.27
C MET A 176 -16.40 8.13 -23.05
N LEU A 177 -16.74 8.44 -21.80
CA LEU A 177 -17.60 9.58 -21.46
C LEU A 177 -16.95 10.91 -21.82
N LEU A 178 -15.64 11.05 -21.58
CA LEU A 178 -14.86 12.22 -21.94
C LEU A 178 -14.84 12.41 -23.46
N ILE A 179 -14.48 11.37 -24.21
CA ILE A 179 -14.38 11.41 -25.68
C ILE A 179 -15.75 11.69 -26.33
N SER A 180 -16.84 11.13 -25.77
CA SER A 180 -18.20 11.38 -26.26
C SER A 180 -18.79 12.73 -25.83
N GLY A 181 -18.08 13.51 -25.01
CA GLY A 181 -18.56 14.79 -24.48
C GLY A 181 -19.71 14.66 -23.47
N ARG A 182 -19.92 13.46 -22.91
CA ARG A 182 -20.99 13.16 -21.94
C ARG A 182 -20.51 13.11 -20.48
N LEU A 183 -19.22 13.35 -20.25
CA LEU A 183 -18.68 13.37 -18.90
C LEU A 183 -19.20 14.58 -18.13
N ASP A 184 -19.93 14.33 -17.04
CA ASP A 184 -20.31 15.35 -16.08
C ASP A 184 -19.23 15.47 -14.99
N LEU A 185 -18.63 16.66 -14.87
CA LEU A 185 -17.57 16.96 -13.89
C LEU A 185 -18.13 17.55 -12.59
N LYS A 186 -19.46 17.64 -12.43
CA LYS A 186 -20.08 18.14 -11.22
C LYS A 186 -19.74 17.23 -10.04
N MET A 187 -19.10 17.80 -9.03
CA MET A 187 -18.75 17.05 -7.82
C MET A 187 -19.99 16.71 -6.98
N GLY A 188 -20.00 15.49 -6.44
CA GLY A 188 -21.09 14.97 -5.61
C GLY A 188 -22.28 14.48 -6.41
N GLY A 189 -23.40 14.24 -5.73
CA GLY A 189 -24.61 13.66 -6.33
C GLY A 189 -24.81 12.18 -6.03
N PRO A 190 -25.91 11.59 -6.49
CA PRO A 190 -26.19 10.16 -6.32
C PRO A 190 -25.14 9.32 -7.05
N GLY A 191 -24.76 8.18 -6.46
CA GLY A 191 -23.86 7.23 -7.10
C GLY A 191 -24.46 6.67 -8.39
N PHE A 192 -23.61 6.30 -9.34
CA PHE A 192 -24.05 5.64 -10.57
C PHE A 192 -24.17 4.13 -10.34
N TYR A 193 -25.36 3.57 -10.55
CA TYR A 193 -25.56 2.12 -10.53
C TYR A 193 -25.34 1.56 -11.94
N LEU A 194 -24.36 0.67 -12.08
CA LEU A 194 -24.09 -0.05 -13.33
C LEU A 194 -25.20 -1.04 -13.70
N PHE A 195 -26.02 -1.44 -12.72
CA PHE A 195 -27.04 -2.47 -12.86
C PHE A 195 -28.31 -2.01 -12.12
N GLU A 196 -29.48 -2.30 -12.67
CA GLU A 196 -30.74 -2.18 -11.94
C GLU A 196 -30.82 -3.33 -10.92
N LEU A 197 -30.81 -2.98 -9.63
CA LEU A 197 -30.97 -3.94 -8.55
C LEU A 197 -32.46 -4.20 -8.32
N GLU A 198 -33.01 -5.25 -8.93
CA GLU A 198 -34.45 -5.56 -8.81
C GLU A 198 -34.86 -6.06 -7.41
N ARG A 199 -33.93 -6.61 -6.60
CA ARG A 199 -34.21 -7.13 -5.24
C ARG A 199 -33.01 -7.03 -4.27
N PRO A 200 -32.83 -5.91 -3.54
CA PRO A 200 -31.68 -5.72 -2.66
C PRO A 200 -31.80 -6.37 -1.26
N GLU A 201 -32.95 -6.95 -0.91
CA GLU A 201 -33.27 -7.35 0.48
C GLU A 201 -32.85 -8.77 0.88
N HIS A 202 -32.04 -9.46 0.08
CA HIS A 202 -31.54 -10.79 0.42
C HIS A 202 -30.02 -10.85 0.43
N SER A 203 -29.43 -10.46 1.56
CA SER A 203 -28.10 -10.89 2.03
C SER A 203 -28.10 -10.91 3.55
#